data_AF-A0A7V2HLE5-F1
#
_entry.id   AF-A0A7V2HLE5-F1
#
_cell.length_a   1.000
_cell.length_b   1.000
_cell.length_c   1.000
_cell.angle_alpha   90.00
_cell.angle_beta   90.00
_cell.angle_gamma   90.00
#
_symmetry.space_group_name_H-M   'P 1'
#
loop_
_entity.id
_entity.type
_entity.pdbx_description
1 polymer ?
#
loop_
_entity_poly.entity_id
_entity_poly.type
_entity_poly.pdbx_seq_one_letter_code
_entity_poly.pdbx_strand_id
1 'polypeptide(L)'
;MNERNALGLALTRRHFFSLGARGIGAAALSSLLAADTGRPATPHYAAKARRVIFLHQSGGPSQIDLFDPKPKLKAMFGTELPGSVRMGQRITGMTSGQSSLPIAPSVFRFAQHGKSGAWLSELLPHTAKIVDDIAIVKTMNTDAINHDPAITFIHSGSQQPGRPSLGSWVSYGLGSENENLPAFVVLISTSNTPINDQPLFSRLWGAGFLPSSYQGIRFRSGADPVLYLRDPDGISRETRRMMLDGIEKLNAMRYRDFGDPEIETRIAQFEMAYRMQASVPELMDLSREPESTFRLYGESARKPGSYAANCLLARRLAERGVRFIQLYHRGWDQHGNLPSHLPMQTRGTDQASAALVLDLKQRGLLDDTLVVWGGEFGRTVYCQGRLTESNYGRDHHPRNFTWWLAGGGIKPGTVLGETDDFSYNIVADPVHVHDMQATILHCLGIDHTRLTYKFQGRYFRLTDIHGEVVKKIVS
;
A
#
# COMPACT_ATOMS: atom_id res chain seq x y z
N MET A 1 -20.18 -15.65 -73.22
CA MET A 1 -20.10 -14.78 -72.02
C MET A 1 -18.84 -15.19 -71.27
N ASN A 2 -17.93 -14.25 -71.02
CA ASN A 2 -16.49 -14.46 -70.79
C ASN A 2 -16.18 -15.13 -69.41
N GLU A 3 -15.33 -16.16 -69.34
CA GLU A 3 -14.92 -16.83 -68.08
C GLU A 3 -14.29 -15.87 -67.06
N ARG A 4 -13.72 -14.75 -67.55
CA ARG A 4 -13.26 -13.62 -66.71
C ARG A 4 -14.36 -12.96 -65.87
N ASN A 5 -15.60 -12.93 -66.36
CA ASN A 5 -16.72 -12.38 -65.59
C ASN A 5 -17.22 -13.34 -64.49
N ALA A 6 -17.00 -14.64 -64.64
CA ALA A 6 -17.36 -15.63 -63.62
C ALA A 6 -16.44 -15.55 -62.40
N LEU A 7 -15.13 -15.28 -62.60
CA LEU A 7 -14.18 -15.01 -61.51
C LEU A 7 -14.40 -13.65 -60.84
N GLY A 8 -14.81 -12.63 -61.60
CA GLY A 8 -15.20 -11.32 -61.07
C GLY A 8 -16.47 -11.37 -60.20
N LEU A 9 -17.37 -12.32 -60.47
CA LEU A 9 -18.56 -12.60 -59.65
C LEU A 9 -18.27 -13.48 -58.42
N ALA A 10 -17.22 -14.31 -58.45
CA ALA A 10 -16.74 -15.07 -57.28
C ALA A 10 -16.04 -14.20 -56.22
N LEU A 11 -15.57 -13.01 -56.62
CA LEU A 11 -15.09 -11.93 -55.74
C LEU A 11 -16.18 -10.88 -55.46
N THR A 12 -17.45 -11.28 -55.49
CA THR A 12 -18.55 -10.35 -55.20
C THR A 12 -18.45 -9.81 -53.78
N ARG A 13 -18.80 -8.52 -53.64
CA ARG A 13 -18.97 -7.79 -52.37
C ARG A 13 -19.56 -8.66 -51.24
N ARG A 14 -20.47 -9.59 -51.54
CA ARG A 14 -21.10 -10.49 -50.57
C ARG A 14 -20.12 -11.47 -49.91
N HIS A 15 -19.13 -12.00 -50.63
CA HIS A 15 -18.09 -12.86 -50.07
C HIS A 15 -17.07 -12.04 -49.24
N PHE A 16 -16.71 -10.85 -49.72
CA PHE A 16 -15.88 -9.89 -48.97
C PHE A 16 -16.57 -9.42 -47.67
N PHE A 17 -17.86 -9.08 -47.70
CA PHE A 17 -18.63 -8.72 -46.50
C PHE A 17 -18.92 -9.94 -45.61
N SER A 18 -19.04 -11.15 -46.15
CA SER A 18 -19.16 -12.39 -45.37
C SER A 18 -17.87 -12.71 -44.60
N LEU A 19 -16.72 -12.63 -45.27
CA LEU A 19 -15.41 -12.81 -44.63
C LEU A 19 -15.10 -11.66 -43.65
N GLY A 20 -15.45 -10.42 -44.01
CA GLY A 20 -15.34 -9.26 -43.14
C GLY A 20 -16.25 -9.34 -41.91
N ALA A 21 -17.51 -9.78 -42.07
CA ALA A 21 -18.44 -9.96 -40.94
C ALA A 21 -18.01 -11.11 -40.02
N ARG A 22 -17.43 -12.19 -40.56
CA ARG A 22 -16.81 -13.26 -39.77
C ARG A 22 -15.52 -12.80 -39.09
N GLY A 23 -14.72 -11.97 -39.75
CA GLY A 23 -13.50 -11.39 -39.19
C GLY A 23 -13.78 -10.37 -38.09
N ILE A 24 -14.75 -9.47 -38.29
CA ILE A 24 -15.23 -8.51 -37.28
C ILE A 24 -15.95 -9.25 -36.16
N GLY A 25 -16.78 -10.26 -36.47
CA GLY A 25 -17.44 -11.09 -35.48
C GLY A 25 -16.44 -11.90 -34.64
N ALA A 26 -15.40 -12.46 -35.26
CA ALA A 26 -14.32 -13.16 -34.56
C ALA A 26 -13.40 -12.19 -33.78
N ALA A 27 -13.17 -10.97 -34.28
CA ALA A 27 -12.43 -9.93 -33.55
C ALA A 27 -13.24 -9.38 -32.38
N ALA A 28 -14.55 -9.20 -32.54
CA ALA A 28 -15.48 -8.80 -31.48
C ALA A 28 -15.63 -9.91 -30.45
N LEU A 29 -15.80 -11.16 -30.88
CA LEU A 29 -15.83 -12.33 -29.99
C LEU A 29 -14.48 -12.52 -29.31
N SER A 30 -13.35 -12.37 -30.02
CA SER A 30 -12.02 -12.41 -29.42
C SER A 30 -11.80 -11.24 -28.45
N SER A 31 -12.35 -10.05 -28.72
CA SER A 31 -12.32 -8.92 -27.80
C SER A 31 -13.20 -9.13 -26.57
N LEU A 32 -14.37 -9.77 -26.73
CA LEU A 32 -15.28 -10.10 -25.64
C LEU A 32 -14.73 -11.26 -24.78
N LEU A 33 -14.18 -12.29 -25.42
CA LEU A 33 -13.47 -13.38 -24.76
C LEU A 33 -12.17 -12.88 -24.10
N ALA A 34 -11.44 -11.96 -24.72
CA ALA A 34 -10.27 -11.34 -24.12
C ALA A 34 -10.60 -10.40 -22.94
N ALA A 35 -11.82 -9.86 -22.90
CA ALA A 35 -12.34 -9.15 -21.75
C ALA A 35 -12.70 -10.12 -20.58
N ASP A 36 -13.02 -11.38 -20.88
CA ASP A 36 -13.23 -12.44 -19.90
C ASP A 36 -11.91 -13.11 -19.43
N THR A 37 -10.83 -13.08 -20.23
CA THR A 37 -9.56 -13.76 -19.92
C THR A 37 -8.53 -12.89 -19.17
N GLY A 38 -8.96 -11.93 -18.34
CA GLY A 38 -8.06 -11.26 -17.38
C GLY A 38 -6.88 -10.48 -18.00
N ARG A 39 -7.03 -9.94 -19.22
CA ARG A 39 -6.05 -8.96 -19.73
C ARG A 39 -5.98 -7.76 -18.78
N PRO A 40 -4.79 -7.20 -18.52
CA PRO A 40 -4.67 -5.97 -17.74
C PRO A 40 -5.54 -4.91 -18.41
N ALA A 41 -6.49 -4.36 -17.66
CA ALA A 41 -7.34 -3.31 -18.17
C ALA A 41 -6.43 -2.13 -18.51
N THR A 42 -6.52 -1.64 -19.74
CA THR A 42 -5.92 -0.35 -20.08
C THR A 42 -6.45 0.68 -19.08
N PRO A 43 -5.59 1.53 -18.49
CA PRO A 43 -6.03 2.58 -17.59
C PRO A 43 -7.25 3.32 -18.14
N HIS A 44 -8.23 3.60 -17.28
CA HIS A 44 -9.45 4.30 -17.65
C HIS A 44 -9.17 5.72 -18.14
N TYR A 45 -8.03 6.29 -17.74
CA TYR A 45 -7.49 7.58 -18.17
C TYR A 45 -5.96 7.57 -18.02
N ALA A 46 -5.28 8.61 -18.53
CA ALA A 46 -3.83 8.73 -18.47
C ALA A 46 -3.33 8.67 -17.01
N ALA A 47 -2.58 7.63 -16.68
CA ALA A 47 -2.04 7.42 -15.34
C ALA A 47 -0.94 8.46 -15.03
N LYS A 48 -0.93 8.95 -13.79
CA LYS A 48 0.15 9.81 -13.26
C LYS A 48 1.21 8.98 -12.53
N ALA A 49 0.79 7.94 -11.84
CA ALA A 49 1.64 6.94 -11.23
C ALA A 49 1.62 5.65 -12.06
N ARG A 50 2.79 5.02 -12.20
CA ARG A 50 2.92 3.65 -12.71
C ARG A 50 2.98 2.64 -11.58
N ARG A 51 3.39 3.03 -10.38
CA ARG A 51 3.59 2.14 -9.24
C ARG A 51 3.28 2.82 -7.90
N VAL A 52 3.03 2.02 -6.87
CA VAL A 52 2.79 2.46 -5.49
C VAL A 52 3.78 1.82 -4.54
N ILE A 53 4.38 2.64 -3.67
CA ILE A 53 5.09 2.17 -2.47
C ILE A 53 4.28 2.60 -1.24
N PHE A 54 3.70 1.63 -0.54
CA PHE A 54 2.90 1.88 0.66
C PHE A 54 3.72 1.54 1.91
N LEU A 55 4.13 2.56 2.66
CA LEU A 55 4.83 2.52 3.94
C LEU A 55 3.82 2.49 5.10
N HIS A 56 3.28 1.31 5.40
CA HIS A 56 2.29 1.14 6.46
C HIS A 56 2.94 1.09 7.84
N GLN A 57 2.64 2.10 8.65
CA GLN A 57 3.09 2.25 10.03
C GLN A 57 2.07 1.62 10.96
N SER A 58 2.18 0.30 11.13
CA SER A 58 1.23 -0.52 11.89
C SER A 58 1.23 -0.09 13.36
N GLY A 59 0.07 0.36 13.81
CA GLY A 59 -0.17 0.83 15.15
C GLY A 59 -0.51 2.31 15.24
N GLY A 60 -0.99 2.97 14.18
CA GLY A 60 -1.52 4.33 14.28
C GLY A 60 -0.55 5.37 14.88
N PRO A 61 0.40 5.91 14.08
CA PRO A 61 1.29 6.98 14.51
C PRO A 61 0.54 8.13 15.15
N SER A 62 1.01 8.60 16.31
CA SER A 62 0.35 9.66 17.05
C SER A 62 0.41 10.99 16.30
N GLN A 63 -0.70 11.40 15.70
CA GLN A 63 -0.83 12.63 14.92
C GLN A 63 -0.53 13.87 15.77
N ILE A 64 -1.01 13.89 17.03
CA ILE A 64 -0.78 14.99 17.97
C ILE A 64 0.69 15.12 18.40
N ASP A 65 1.46 14.03 18.35
CA ASP A 65 2.88 14.04 18.72
C ASP A 65 3.83 14.22 17.52
N LEU A 66 3.32 14.17 16.29
CA LEU A 66 4.12 14.18 15.07
C LEU A 66 3.78 15.32 14.09
N PHE A 67 2.50 15.63 13.90
CA PHE A 67 2.02 16.48 12.80
C PHE A 67 1.01 17.56 13.20
N ASP A 68 0.39 17.45 14.38
CA ASP A 68 -0.73 18.31 14.78
C ASP A 68 -0.51 18.93 16.17
N PRO A 69 0.39 19.93 16.29
CA PRO A 69 0.69 20.54 17.58
C PRO A 69 -0.51 21.28 18.16
N LYS A 70 -0.81 21.01 19.44
CA LYS A 70 -1.86 21.70 20.22
C LYS A 70 -1.26 22.37 21.46
N PRO A 71 -0.55 23.51 21.31
CA PRO A 71 0.23 24.11 22.40
C PRO A 71 -0.62 24.54 23.61
N LYS A 72 -1.89 24.90 23.41
CA LYS A 72 -2.82 25.27 24.48
C LYS A 72 -3.07 24.13 25.48
N LEU A 73 -2.94 22.87 25.05
CA LEU A 73 -3.17 21.71 25.91
C LEU A 73 -2.14 21.57 27.04
N LYS A 74 -0.98 22.24 26.95
CA LYS A 74 0.02 22.23 28.03
C LYS A 74 -0.54 22.76 29.35
N ALA A 75 -1.40 23.78 29.30
CA ALA A 75 -2.08 24.31 30.48
C ALA A 75 -3.19 23.39 31.02
N MET A 76 -3.56 22.35 30.27
CA MET A 76 -4.61 21.39 30.60
C MET A 76 -4.03 20.01 30.98
N PHE A 77 -2.71 19.90 31.20
CA PHE A 77 -2.08 18.64 31.59
C PHE A 77 -2.78 18.04 32.81
N GLY A 78 -3.25 16.80 32.68
CA GLY A 78 -3.90 16.05 33.76
C GLY A 78 -5.33 16.47 34.10
N THR A 79 -5.90 17.48 33.44
CA THR A 79 -7.32 17.81 33.60
C THR A 79 -8.19 16.85 32.79
N GLU A 80 -9.45 16.69 33.19
CA GLU A 80 -10.39 15.80 32.51
C GLU A 80 -10.72 16.32 31.10
N LEU A 81 -10.74 15.42 30.12
CA LEU A 81 -11.21 15.76 28.77
C LEU A 81 -12.67 16.24 28.83
N PRO A 82 -12.98 17.48 28.39
CA PRO A 82 -14.35 17.98 28.47
C PRO A 82 -15.32 17.10 27.69
N GLY A 83 -16.48 16.81 28.28
CA GLY A 83 -17.53 16.02 27.63
C GLY A 83 -18.00 16.61 26.29
N SER A 84 -17.87 17.93 26.12
CA SER A 84 -18.16 18.64 24.87
C SER A 84 -17.20 18.30 23.72
N VAL A 85 -15.97 17.87 24.01
CA VAL A 85 -15.01 17.44 22.98
C VAL A 85 -15.34 16.02 22.50
N ARG A 86 -15.62 15.12 23.44
CA ARG A 86 -15.91 13.72 23.15
C ARG A 86 -17.31 13.52 22.57
N MET A 87 -18.31 14.28 22.99
CA MET A 87 -19.71 14.18 22.54
C MET A 87 -20.28 12.74 22.58
N GLY A 88 -19.92 11.96 23.60
CA GLY A 88 -20.38 10.57 23.75
C GLY A 88 -19.81 9.58 22.74
N GLN A 89 -18.79 9.97 21.95
CA GLN A 89 -18.15 9.09 20.97
C GLN A 89 -17.59 7.80 21.60
N ARG A 90 -17.62 6.72 20.82
CA ARG A 90 -17.12 5.39 21.19
C ARG A 90 -15.61 5.44 21.45
N ILE A 91 -15.20 4.87 22.56
CA ILE A 91 -13.79 4.61 22.93
C ILE A 91 -13.52 3.10 22.96
N THR A 92 -12.26 2.70 23.07
CA THR A 92 -11.94 1.27 23.11
C THR A 92 -12.38 0.62 24.42
N GLY A 93 -12.40 -0.72 24.45
CA GLY A 93 -12.57 -1.47 25.69
C GLY A 93 -11.52 -1.12 26.75
N MET A 94 -10.31 -0.71 26.34
CA MET A 94 -9.19 -0.42 27.25
C MET A 94 -9.43 0.80 28.13
N THR A 95 -10.19 1.78 27.63
CA THR A 95 -10.46 3.03 28.37
C THR A 95 -11.92 3.22 28.73
N SER A 96 -12.82 2.36 28.20
CA SER A 96 -14.24 2.37 28.54
C SER A 96 -14.57 2.22 30.04
N GLY A 97 -13.72 1.49 30.79
CA GLY A 97 -13.87 1.31 32.24
C GLY A 97 -13.07 2.31 33.09
N GLN A 98 -12.37 3.25 32.46
CA GLN A 98 -11.53 4.22 33.17
C GLN A 98 -12.43 5.34 33.74
N SER A 99 -12.23 5.69 35.01
CA SER A 99 -13.03 6.72 35.69
C SER A 99 -12.71 8.15 35.25
N SER A 100 -11.57 8.35 34.57
CA SER A 100 -11.08 9.63 34.09
C SER A 100 -10.33 9.45 32.76
N LEU A 101 -10.42 10.47 31.91
CA LEU A 101 -9.71 10.60 30.64
C LEU A 101 -8.81 11.85 30.71
N PRO A 102 -7.70 11.78 31.47
CA PRO A 102 -6.87 12.96 31.71
C PRO A 102 -6.12 13.36 30.44
N ILE A 103 -6.13 14.65 30.11
CA ILE A 103 -5.48 15.22 28.93
C ILE A 103 -3.95 15.06 29.05
N ALA A 104 -3.34 14.48 28.01
CA ALA A 104 -1.91 14.27 27.87
C ALA A 104 -1.38 15.07 26.64
N PRO A 105 -0.98 16.34 26.81
CA PRO A 105 -0.37 17.11 25.73
C PRO A 105 0.91 16.44 25.22
N SER A 106 1.31 16.75 23.99
CA SER A 106 2.61 16.30 23.48
C SER A 106 3.75 16.94 24.28
N VAL A 107 4.74 16.12 24.65
CA VAL A 107 5.97 16.58 25.31
C VAL A 107 7.04 17.05 24.31
N PHE A 108 6.84 16.79 23.02
CA PHE A 108 7.83 17.10 21.99
C PHE A 108 7.73 18.54 21.49
N ARG A 109 8.84 19.07 20.99
CA ARG A 109 8.88 20.39 20.34
C ARG A 109 8.45 20.28 18.88
N PHE A 110 7.87 21.36 18.37
CA PHE A 110 7.40 21.46 17.00
C PHE A 110 7.93 22.73 16.34
N ALA A 111 8.13 22.68 15.03
CA ALA A 111 8.46 23.82 14.20
C ALA A 111 7.76 23.73 12.84
N GLN A 112 7.60 24.88 12.19
CA GLN A 112 7.15 24.93 10.80
C GLN A 112 8.35 24.75 9.87
N HIS A 113 8.16 23.96 8.80
CA HIS A 113 9.21 23.65 7.83
C HIS A 113 8.75 23.91 6.41
N GLY A 114 9.73 24.19 5.54
CA GLY A 114 9.51 24.39 4.10
C GLY A 114 8.67 25.62 3.76
N LYS A 115 8.34 25.74 2.48
CA LYS A 115 7.41 26.73 1.93
C LYS A 115 5.96 26.41 2.27
N SER A 116 5.65 25.13 2.45
CA SER A 116 4.34 24.65 2.91
C SER A 116 3.99 25.15 4.32
N GLY A 117 4.97 25.53 5.14
CA GLY A 117 4.77 25.93 6.52
C GLY A 117 4.22 24.80 7.39
N ALA A 118 4.44 23.54 6.98
CA ALA A 118 3.94 22.36 7.65
C ALA A 118 4.55 22.23 9.05
N TRP A 119 3.71 22.00 10.04
CA TRP A 119 4.14 21.71 11.41
C TRP A 119 4.63 20.27 11.53
N LEU A 120 5.85 20.09 12.03
CA LEU A 120 6.39 18.78 12.36
C LEU A 120 7.06 18.78 13.74
N SER A 121 7.00 17.62 14.37
CA SER A 121 7.72 17.33 15.61
C SER A 121 9.23 17.27 15.38
N GLU A 122 10.01 17.62 16.41
CA GLU A 122 11.47 17.46 16.43
C GLU A 122 11.93 16.01 16.17
N LEU A 123 11.01 15.06 16.29
CA LEU A 123 11.22 13.64 16.03
C LEU A 123 11.29 13.27 14.54
N LEU A 124 10.93 14.19 13.64
CA LEU A 124 10.90 13.97 12.19
C LEU A 124 11.88 14.88 11.40
N PRO A 125 13.17 14.97 11.79
CA PRO A 125 14.11 15.92 11.20
C PRO A 125 14.45 15.64 9.72
N HIS A 126 14.26 14.41 9.24
CA HIS A 126 14.47 14.06 7.83
C HIS A 126 13.21 14.27 7.00
N THR A 127 12.03 13.91 7.51
CA THR A 127 10.75 14.26 6.85
C THR A 127 10.62 15.78 6.69
N ALA A 128 11.09 16.56 7.68
CA ALA A 128 11.16 18.03 7.59
C ALA A 128 11.92 18.56 6.38
N LYS A 129 12.85 17.79 5.80
CA LYS A 129 13.63 18.19 4.60
C LYS A 129 12.88 17.94 3.30
N ILE A 130 11.80 17.16 3.32
CA ILE A 130 11.00 16.80 2.14
C ILE A 130 9.55 17.31 2.23
N VAL A 131 9.21 18.16 3.20
CA VAL A 131 7.83 18.66 3.38
C VAL A 131 7.26 19.34 2.14
N ASP A 132 8.12 19.99 1.36
CA ASP A 132 7.72 20.65 0.11
C ASP A 132 7.62 19.68 -1.07
N ASP A 133 7.97 18.41 -0.89
CA ASP A 133 7.84 17.32 -1.88
C ASP A 133 6.66 16.37 -1.56
N ILE A 134 6.00 16.55 -0.41
CA ILE A 134 4.90 15.69 0.05
C ILE A 134 3.60 16.48 0.23
N ALA A 135 2.47 15.77 0.17
CA ALA A 135 1.19 16.27 0.64
C ALA A 135 0.86 15.63 1.99
N ILE A 136 0.60 16.44 3.01
CA ILE A 136 0.18 16.00 4.35
C ILE A 136 -1.33 16.13 4.46
N VAL A 137 -2.02 15.03 4.78
CA VAL A 137 -3.47 15.00 5.02
C VAL A 137 -3.70 14.74 6.51
N LYS A 138 -4.14 15.77 7.25
CA LYS A 138 -4.28 15.73 8.72
C LYS A 138 -5.60 15.12 9.21
N THR A 139 -6.53 14.91 8.29
CA THR A 139 -7.95 14.63 8.58
C THR A 139 -8.40 13.30 7.99
N MET A 140 -7.45 12.37 7.84
CA MET A 140 -7.80 10.97 7.57
C MET A 140 -8.72 10.46 8.68
N ASN A 141 -9.79 9.76 8.32
CA ASN A 141 -10.70 9.15 9.29
C ASN A 141 -11.20 7.79 8.82
N THR A 142 -11.52 6.94 9.80
CA THR A 142 -11.91 5.54 9.63
C THR A 142 -13.04 5.18 10.60
N ASP A 143 -13.78 4.13 10.30
CA ASP A 143 -14.86 3.61 11.16
C ASP A 143 -14.35 2.58 12.19
N ALA A 144 -13.20 1.97 11.91
CA ALA A 144 -12.63 0.91 12.72
C ALA A 144 -11.78 1.47 13.85
N ILE A 145 -12.09 1.05 15.09
CA ILE A 145 -11.35 1.49 16.29
C ILE A 145 -10.32 0.48 16.77
N ASN A 146 -10.33 -0.76 16.27
CA ASN A 146 -9.39 -1.81 16.65
C ASN A 146 -8.41 -2.08 15.51
N HIS A 147 -7.16 -2.42 15.83
CA HIS A 147 -6.08 -2.62 14.86
C HIS A 147 -6.46 -3.56 13.72
N ASP A 148 -6.90 -4.76 14.06
CA ASP A 148 -7.12 -5.79 13.05
C ASP A 148 -8.22 -5.39 12.03
N PRO A 149 -9.43 -4.93 12.44
CA PRO A 149 -10.40 -4.33 11.51
C PRO A 149 -9.88 -3.09 10.78
N ALA A 150 -9.13 -2.21 11.43
CA ALA A 150 -8.67 -0.95 10.84
C ALA A 150 -7.60 -1.16 9.76
N ILE A 151 -6.59 -1.99 10.03
CA ILE A 151 -5.57 -2.36 9.05
C ILE A 151 -6.21 -3.12 7.88
N THR A 152 -7.16 -4.01 8.17
CA THR A 152 -7.97 -4.68 7.12
C THR A 152 -8.70 -3.65 6.27
N PHE A 153 -9.24 -2.60 6.88
CA PHE A 153 -10.00 -1.57 6.18
C PHE A 153 -9.11 -0.72 5.27
N ILE A 154 -7.96 -0.27 5.77
CA ILE A 154 -6.96 0.45 4.98
C ILE A 154 -6.57 -0.33 3.74
N HIS A 155 -6.38 -1.64 3.88
CA HIS A 155 -5.82 -2.45 2.80
C HIS A 155 -6.86 -3.16 1.95
N SER A 156 -8.12 -3.31 2.35
CA SER A 156 -9.12 -4.05 1.56
C SER A 156 -10.44 -3.30 1.34
N GLY A 157 -10.55 -2.08 1.89
CA GLY A 157 -11.78 -1.28 1.83
C GLY A 157 -12.96 -1.91 2.57
N SER A 158 -12.70 -2.88 3.46
CA SER A 158 -13.65 -3.47 4.39
C SER A 158 -13.02 -3.76 5.75
N GLN A 159 -13.79 -3.60 6.82
CA GLN A 159 -13.38 -4.00 8.17
C GLN A 159 -13.40 -5.53 8.37
N GLN A 160 -14.19 -6.24 7.56
CA GLN A 160 -14.30 -7.69 7.60
C GLN A 160 -13.25 -8.34 6.68
N PRO A 161 -12.58 -9.41 7.12
CA PRO A 161 -11.65 -10.18 6.30
C PRO A 161 -12.33 -10.83 5.09
N GLY A 162 -11.52 -11.23 4.10
CA GLY A 162 -11.95 -12.00 2.92
C GLY A 162 -12.08 -11.19 1.63
N ARG A 163 -11.96 -9.87 1.70
CA ARG A 163 -11.88 -9.01 0.51
C ARG A 163 -10.45 -8.92 -0.03
N PRO A 164 -10.29 -8.74 -1.36
CA PRO A 164 -8.99 -8.53 -1.96
C PRO A 164 -8.33 -7.25 -1.43
N SER A 165 -7.02 -7.31 -1.22
CA SER A 165 -6.24 -6.15 -0.82
C SER A 165 -6.08 -5.13 -1.96
N LEU A 166 -5.73 -3.89 -1.64
CA LEU A 166 -5.49 -2.79 -2.57
C LEU A 166 -4.40 -3.17 -3.57
N GLY A 167 -3.31 -3.81 -3.11
CA GLY A 167 -2.27 -4.32 -4.00
C GLY A 167 -2.77 -5.40 -4.95
N SER A 168 -3.69 -6.28 -4.50
CA SER A 168 -4.34 -7.27 -5.36
C SER A 168 -5.31 -6.65 -6.37
N TRP A 169 -6.06 -5.61 -5.98
CA TRP A 169 -6.91 -4.84 -6.91
C TRP A 169 -6.07 -4.13 -7.98
N VAL A 170 -4.93 -3.53 -7.59
CA VAL A 170 -3.99 -2.92 -8.54
C VAL A 170 -3.39 -3.96 -9.48
N SER A 171 -3.00 -5.13 -8.95
CA SER A 171 -2.49 -6.25 -9.75
C SER A 171 -3.55 -6.77 -10.74
N TYR A 172 -4.80 -6.90 -10.30
CA TYR A 172 -5.93 -7.28 -11.16
C TYR A 172 -6.21 -6.25 -12.24
N GLY A 173 -6.26 -4.96 -11.87
CA GLY A 173 -6.58 -3.89 -12.80
C GLY A 173 -5.49 -3.64 -13.86
N LEU A 174 -4.21 -3.69 -13.47
CA LEU A 174 -3.10 -3.25 -14.33
C LEU A 174 -2.09 -4.33 -14.69
N GLY A 175 -2.18 -5.52 -14.10
CA GLY A 175 -1.21 -6.59 -14.28
C GLY A 175 0.21 -6.23 -13.86
N SER A 176 1.16 -7.03 -14.35
CA SER A 176 2.60 -6.79 -14.19
C SER A 176 3.20 -6.20 -15.47
N GLU A 177 4.09 -5.22 -15.32
CA GLU A 177 5.02 -4.79 -16.39
C GLU A 177 6.36 -5.55 -16.33
N ASN A 178 6.52 -6.44 -15.36
CA ASN A 178 7.72 -7.24 -15.15
C ASN A 178 7.40 -8.74 -15.31
N GLU A 179 8.19 -9.42 -16.14
CA GLU A 179 8.07 -10.86 -16.39
C GLU A 179 8.79 -11.75 -15.35
N ASN A 180 9.70 -11.17 -14.57
CA ASN A 180 10.60 -11.83 -13.63
C ASN A 180 10.26 -11.59 -12.15
N LEU A 181 9.39 -10.63 -11.85
CA LEU A 181 8.93 -10.32 -10.49
C LEU A 181 7.40 -10.18 -10.46
N PRO A 182 6.75 -10.51 -9.32
CA PRO A 182 5.32 -10.32 -9.17
C PRO A 182 4.94 -8.84 -9.20
N ALA A 183 3.71 -8.54 -9.61
CA ALA A 183 3.18 -7.18 -9.59
C ALA A 183 3.02 -6.64 -8.15
N PHE A 184 2.81 -7.50 -7.16
CA PHE A 184 2.58 -7.13 -5.77
C PHE A 184 3.57 -7.82 -4.81
N VAL A 185 4.46 -7.03 -4.21
CA VAL A 185 5.47 -7.48 -3.23
C VAL A 185 5.19 -6.90 -1.85
N VAL A 186 5.40 -7.73 -0.82
CA VAL A 186 5.23 -7.34 0.58
C VAL A 186 6.53 -7.50 1.35
N LEU A 187 6.90 -6.49 2.10
CA LEU A 187 8.06 -6.44 2.97
C LEU A 187 7.60 -6.20 4.41
N ILE A 188 8.14 -6.97 5.35
CA ILE A 188 7.81 -6.81 6.78
C ILE A 188 9.10 -6.51 7.52
N SER A 189 9.12 -5.36 8.20
CA SER A 189 10.25 -4.92 8.97
C SER A 189 10.17 -5.36 10.43
N THR A 190 11.33 -5.50 11.07
CA THR A 190 11.42 -5.65 12.53
C THR A 190 11.07 -4.32 13.22
N SER A 191 10.33 -4.39 14.33
CA SER A 191 10.04 -3.23 15.19
C SER A 191 11.33 -2.62 15.75
N ASN A 192 11.36 -1.30 15.97
CA ASN A 192 12.49 -0.63 16.66
C ASN A 192 12.28 -0.53 18.17
N THR A 193 11.11 -0.94 18.67
CA THR A 193 10.76 -0.95 20.10
C THR A 193 10.63 -2.37 20.65
N PRO A 194 10.78 -2.56 21.97
CA PRO A 194 10.50 -3.85 22.62
C PRO A 194 9.06 -4.33 22.43
N ILE A 195 8.12 -3.38 22.25
CA ILE A 195 6.73 -3.63 21.91
C ILE A 195 6.67 -4.14 20.47
N ASN A 196 6.17 -5.36 20.29
CA ASN A 196 5.98 -6.00 18.99
C ASN A 196 4.60 -6.67 18.92
N ASP A 197 3.62 -6.01 19.55
CA ASP A 197 2.39 -6.66 20.03
C ASP A 197 1.33 -6.80 18.92
N GLN A 198 1.65 -6.36 17.71
CA GLN A 198 0.72 -6.38 16.59
C GLN A 198 0.98 -7.57 15.66
N PRO A 199 0.05 -8.53 15.60
CA PRO A 199 0.11 -9.56 14.59
C PRO A 199 -0.23 -8.98 13.22
N LEU A 200 0.58 -9.34 12.21
CA LEU A 200 0.29 -9.06 10.81
C LEU A 200 -0.12 -10.36 10.14
N PHE A 201 -1.33 -10.39 9.60
CA PHE A 201 -1.90 -11.57 8.98
C PHE A 201 -1.75 -11.52 7.46
N SER A 202 -1.51 -12.67 6.82
CA SER A 202 -1.32 -12.74 5.36
C SER A 202 -2.52 -12.24 4.54
N ARG A 203 -3.71 -12.28 5.12
CA ARG A 203 -4.94 -11.72 4.53
C ARG A 203 -4.87 -10.22 4.26
N LEU A 204 -3.95 -9.47 4.89
CA LEU A 204 -3.77 -8.04 4.66
C LEU A 204 -3.21 -7.73 3.26
N TRP A 205 -2.56 -8.71 2.63
CA TRP A 205 -2.08 -8.66 1.24
C TRP A 205 -2.67 -9.80 0.41
N GLY A 206 -3.87 -10.26 0.78
CA GLY A 206 -4.55 -11.39 0.17
C GLY A 206 -5.26 -11.03 -1.14
N ALA A 207 -5.35 -12.00 -2.06
CA ALA A 207 -6.21 -11.89 -3.25
C ALA A 207 -7.71 -11.96 -2.92
N GLY A 208 -8.09 -12.45 -1.72
CA GLY A 208 -9.49 -12.60 -1.34
C GLY A 208 -10.22 -13.53 -2.31
N PHE A 209 -11.27 -13.04 -2.96
CA PHE A 209 -12.01 -13.75 -4.00
C PHE A 209 -11.48 -13.53 -5.43
N LEU A 210 -10.46 -12.67 -5.62
CA LEU A 210 -9.78 -12.59 -6.92
C LEU A 210 -8.94 -13.86 -7.14
N PRO A 211 -8.66 -14.23 -8.41
CA PRO A 211 -7.77 -15.33 -8.72
C PRO A 211 -6.45 -15.26 -7.94
N SER A 212 -5.92 -16.43 -7.56
CA SER A 212 -4.72 -16.49 -6.71
C SER A 212 -3.45 -15.95 -7.38
N SER A 213 -3.48 -15.68 -8.68
CA SER A 213 -2.43 -14.97 -9.45
C SER A 213 -2.20 -13.53 -8.98
N TYR A 214 -3.19 -12.91 -8.32
CA TYR A 214 -3.11 -11.53 -7.81
C TYR A 214 -2.72 -11.45 -6.32
N GLN A 215 -2.29 -12.58 -5.73
CA GLN A 215 -1.84 -12.67 -4.35
C GLN A 215 -0.53 -11.90 -4.14
N GLY A 216 -0.45 -11.10 -3.07
CA GLY A 216 0.80 -10.46 -2.68
C GLY A 216 1.85 -11.48 -2.23
N ILE A 217 3.09 -11.33 -2.70
CA ILE A 217 4.21 -12.22 -2.36
C ILE A 217 5.09 -11.54 -1.32
N ARG A 218 5.23 -12.17 -0.15
CA ARG A 218 6.09 -11.65 0.92
C ARG A 218 7.55 -12.01 0.66
N PHE A 219 8.42 -11.01 0.59
CA PHE A 219 9.86 -11.20 0.64
C PHE A 219 10.35 -11.12 2.09
N ARG A 220 11.20 -12.06 2.48
CA ARG A 220 11.76 -12.25 3.81
C ARG A 220 13.18 -11.68 3.85
N SER A 221 13.63 -11.37 5.06
CA SER A 221 14.95 -10.83 5.32
C SER A 221 16.05 -11.88 5.51
N GLY A 222 15.72 -13.17 5.39
CA GLY A 222 16.65 -14.27 5.59
C GLY A 222 17.38 -14.70 4.31
N ALA A 223 18.17 -15.77 4.42
CA ALA A 223 18.91 -16.36 3.30
C ALA A 223 18.01 -16.83 2.14
N ASP A 224 16.73 -17.13 2.45
CA ASP A 224 15.68 -17.41 1.48
C ASP A 224 14.62 -16.29 1.51
N PRO A 225 14.80 -15.24 0.69
CA PRO A 225 13.87 -14.13 0.60
C PRO A 225 12.47 -14.59 0.18
N VAL A 226 12.38 -15.60 -0.67
CA VAL A 226 11.14 -16.27 -1.02
C VAL A 226 11.32 -17.74 -0.69
N LEU A 227 10.37 -18.30 0.05
CA LEU A 227 10.44 -19.70 0.45
C LEU A 227 10.42 -20.62 -0.76
N TYR A 228 11.23 -21.68 -0.70
CA TYR A 228 11.33 -22.71 -1.73
C TYR A 228 11.74 -22.19 -3.11
N LEU A 229 12.37 -21.01 -3.15
CA LEU A 229 12.86 -20.42 -4.38
C LEU A 229 14.21 -21.02 -4.80
N ARG A 230 15.08 -21.41 -3.86
CA ARG A 230 16.37 -22.03 -4.19
C ARG A 230 16.16 -23.50 -4.58
N ASP A 231 16.86 -23.94 -5.61
CA ASP A 231 16.89 -25.35 -5.98
C ASP A 231 17.71 -26.16 -4.93
N PRO A 232 17.32 -27.41 -4.63
CA PRO A 232 18.11 -28.30 -3.80
C PRO A 232 19.50 -28.56 -4.40
N ASP A 233 20.47 -28.88 -3.54
CA ASP A 233 21.83 -29.23 -3.96
C ASP A 233 21.82 -30.39 -4.98
N GLY A 234 22.60 -30.26 -6.05
CA GLY A 234 22.71 -31.26 -7.12
C GLY A 234 21.68 -31.12 -8.25
N ILE A 235 20.73 -30.19 -8.17
CA ILE A 235 19.79 -29.91 -9.27
C ILE A 235 20.37 -28.84 -10.19
N SER A 236 20.61 -29.19 -11.46
CA SER A 236 21.00 -28.21 -12.47
C SER A 236 19.81 -27.37 -12.94
N ARG A 237 20.08 -26.18 -13.48
CA ARG A 237 19.04 -25.29 -14.00
C ARG A 237 18.27 -25.91 -15.17
N GLU A 238 18.95 -26.71 -15.99
CA GLU A 238 18.37 -27.48 -17.10
C GLU A 238 17.43 -28.57 -16.56
N THR A 239 17.88 -29.30 -15.54
CA THR A 239 17.07 -30.31 -14.86
C THR A 239 15.81 -29.69 -14.27
N ARG A 240 15.95 -28.54 -13.60
CA ARG A 240 14.82 -27.79 -13.04
C ARG A 240 13.82 -27.36 -14.11
N ARG A 241 14.29 -26.83 -15.24
CA ARG A 241 13.43 -26.45 -16.38
C ARG A 241 12.67 -27.65 -16.94
N MET A 242 13.33 -28.79 -17.13
CA MET A 242 12.68 -30.02 -17.59
C MET A 242 11.59 -30.51 -16.61
N MET A 243 11.83 -30.42 -15.30
CA MET A 243 10.81 -30.78 -14.30
C MET A 243 9.58 -29.87 -14.40
N LEU A 244 9.80 -28.55 -14.56
CA LEU A 244 8.72 -27.58 -14.70
C LEU A 244 7.92 -27.79 -15.99
N ASP A 245 8.60 -28.05 -17.12
CA ASP A 245 7.93 -28.40 -18.39
C ASP A 245 7.07 -29.67 -18.26
N GLY A 246 7.54 -30.65 -17.48
CA GLY A 246 6.78 -31.86 -17.17
C GLY A 246 5.52 -31.56 -16.34
N ILE A 247 5.65 -30.76 -15.28
CA ILE A 247 4.53 -30.32 -14.44
C ILE A 247 3.53 -29.50 -15.24
N GLU A 248 4.00 -28.59 -16.10
CA GLU A 248 3.17 -27.79 -16.99
C GLU A 248 2.33 -28.68 -17.91
N LYS A 249 2.94 -29.67 -18.58
CA LYS A 249 2.21 -30.64 -19.42
C LYS A 249 1.14 -31.39 -18.65
N LEU A 250 1.44 -31.86 -17.44
CA LEU A 250 0.48 -32.57 -16.59
C LEU A 250 -0.68 -31.65 -16.16
N ASN A 251 -0.38 -30.42 -15.76
CA ASN A 251 -1.40 -29.44 -15.41
C ASN A 251 -2.26 -29.06 -16.62
N ALA A 252 -1.68 -28.91 -17.80
CA ALA A 252 -2.42 -28.64 -19.04
C ALA A 252 -3.37 -29.80 -19.40
N MET A 253 -2.97 -31.05 -19.17
CA MET A 253 -3.87 -32.20 -19.29
C MET A 253 -5.04 -32.08 -18.31
N ARG A 254 -4.74 -31.82 -17.03
CA ARG A 254 -5.76 -31.65 -15.98
C ARG A 254 -6.71 -30.49 -16.26
N TYR A 255 -6.21 -29.37 -16.79
CA TYR A 255 -7.05 -28.24 -17.16
C TYR A 255 -8.04 -28.61 -18.26
N ARG A 256 -7.61 -29.38 -19.29
CA ARG A 256 -8.53 -29.85 -20.33
C ARG A 256 -9.64 -30.75 -19.79
N ASP A 257 -9.36 -31.53 -18.75
CA ASP A 257 -10.34 -32.44 -18.15
C ASP A 257 -11.35 -31.72 -17.23
N PHE A 258 -10.92 -30.70 -16.47
CA PHE A 258 -11.73 -30.08 -15.42
C PHE A 258 -12.15 -28.63 -15.71
N GLY A 259 -11.41 -27.91 -16.54
CA GLY A 259 -11.65 -26.49 -16.85
C GLY A 259 -11.46 -25.52 -15.68
N ASP A 260 -10.80 -25.94 -14.59
CA ASP A 260 -10.58 -25.12 -13.40
C ASP A 260 -9.47 -24.06 -13.63
N PRO A 261 -9.78 -22.75 -13.64
CA PRO A 261 -8.81 -21.68 -13.86
C PRO A 261 -7.67 -21.62 -12.81
N GLU A 262 -7.86 -22.20 -11.63
CA GLU A 262 -6.78 -22.28 -10.63
C GLU A 262 -5.63 -23.18 -11.09
N ILE A 263 -5.86 -24.10 -12.04
CA ILE A 263 -4.79 -24.92 -12.62
C ILE A 263 -3.86 -24.07 -13.48
N GLU A 264 -4.40 -23.19 -14.33
CA GLU A 264 -3.61 -22.24 -15.12
C GLU A 264 -2.85 -21.26 -14.22
N THR A 265 -3.49 -20.82 -13.13
CA THR A 265 -2.85 -19.96 -12.14
C THR A 265 -1.64 -20.65 -11.49
N ARG A 266 -1.73 -21.95 -11.16
CA ARG A 266 -0.61 -22.73 -10.63
C ARG A 266 0.54 -22.86 -11.64
N ILE A 267 0.23 -23.08 -12.92
CA ILE A 267 1.25 -23.11 -13.98
C ILE A 267 2.00 -21.77 -14.01
N ALA A 268 1.27 -20.65 -14.06
CA ALA A 268 1.86 -19.32 -14.08
C ALA A 268 2.72 -19.02 -12.84
N GLN A 269 2.29 -19.48 -11.66
CA GLN A 269 3.05 -19.34 -10.41
C GLN A 269 4.37 -20.13 -10.44
N PHE A 270 4.39 -21.35 -11.00
CA PHE A 270 5.62 -22.13 -11.15
C PHE A 270 6.61 -21.45 -12.10
N GLU A 271 6.12 -20.91 -13.22
CA GLU A 271 6.94 -20.15 -14.17
C GLU A 271 7.53 -18.87 -13.54
N MET A 272 6.70 -18.11 -12.82
CA MET A 272 7.15 -16.92 -12.11
C MET A 272 8.21 -17.27 -11.06
N ALA A 273 8.00 -18.33 -10.28
CA ALA A 273 8.96 -18.80 -9.30
C ALA A 273 10.31 -19.13 -9.97
N TYR A 274 10.31 -19.84 -11.10
CA TYR A 274 11.54 -20.17 -11.85
C TYR A 274 12.30 -18.91 -12.29
N ARG A 275 11.61 -17.91 -12.83
CA ARG A 275 12.24 -16.64 -13.25
C ARG A 275 12.80 -15.86 -12.07
N MET A 276 12.06 -15.84 -10.97
CA MET A 276 12.48 -15.20 -9.72
C MET A 276 13.78 -15.81 -9.16
N GLN A 277 14.09 -17.08 -9.41
CA GLN A 277 15.33 -17.72 -8.95
C GLN A 277 16.59 -16.98 -9.42
N ALA A 278 16.55 -16.39 -10.62
CA ALA A 278 17.65 -15.60 -11.16
C ALA A 278 17.62 -14.15 -10.66
N SER A 279 16.43 -13.52 -10.60
CA SER A 279 16.31 -12.08 -10.32
C SER A 279 16.34 -11.71 -8.83
N VAL A 280 15.82 -12.57 -7.95
CA VAL A 280 15.70 -12.26 -6.52
C VAL A 280 17.07 -12.16 -5.81
N PRO A 281 18.05 -13.06 -6.05
CA PRO A 281 19.37 -12.94 -5.43
C PRO A 281 20.05 -11.60 -5.73
N GLU A 282 20.04 -11.16 -6.98
CA GLU A 282 20.62 -9.87 -7.39
C GLU A 282 19.84 -8.68 -6.80
N LEU A 283 18.51 -8.77 -6.75
CA LEU A 283 17.67 -7.75 -6.11
C LEU A 283 18.01 -7.57 -4.63
N MET A 284 18.23 -8.67 -3.91
CA MET A 284 18.50 -8.69 -2.47
C MET A 284 19.97 -8.39 -2.12
N ASP A 285 20.88 -8.49 -3.10
CA ASP A 285 22.29 -8.14 -2.93
C ASP A 285 22.48 -6.62 -2.91
N LEU A 286 22.74 -6.10 -1.70
CA LEU A 286 23.04 -4.69 -1.45
C LEU A 286 24.55 -4.39 -1.44
N SER A 287 25.42 -5.38 -1.65
CA SER A 287 26.89 -5.20 -1.61
C SER A 287 27.41 -4.21 -2.66
N ARG A 288 26.66 -4.02 -3.74
CA ARG A 288 26.98 -3.10 -4.84
C ARG A 288 26.41 -1.69 -4.65
N GLU A 289 25.64 -1.44 -3.60
CA GLU A 289 25.13 -0.10 -3.32
C GLU A 289 26.28 0.81 -2.83
N PRO A 290 26.40 2.05 -3.34
CA PRO A 290 27.47 2.94 -2.93
C PRO A 290 27.28 3.43 -1.48
N GLU A 291 28.37 3.84 -0.84
CA GLU A 291 28.36 4.36 0.53
C GLU A 291 27.43 5.57 0.71
N SER A 292 27.25 6.37 -0.34
CA SER A 292 26.27 7.47 -0.35
C SER A 292 24.83 6.99 -0.10
N THR A 293 24.45 5.82 -0.62
CA THR A 293 23.12 5.23 -0.39
C THR A 293 22.94 4.89 1.08
N PHE A 294 23.92 4.24 1.71
CA PHE A 294 23.83 3.88 3.13
C PHE A 294 23.85 5.11 4.05
N ARG A 295 24.60 6.15 3.70
CA ARG A 295 24.52 7.44 4.41
C ARG A 295 23.16 8.12 4.27
N LEU A 296 22.52 8.00 3.10
CA LEU A 296 21.20 8.57 2.85
C LEU A 296 20.12 7.85 3.69
N TYR A 297 20.02 6.52 3.59
CA TYR A 297 19.01 5.72 4.28
C TYR A 297 19.33 5.45 5.77
N GLY A 298 20.58 5.63 6.17
CA GLY A 298 21.10 5.31 7.50
C GLY A 298 21.70 3.89 7.59
N GLU A 299 22.61 3.67 8.54
CA GLU A 299 23.37 2.41 8.70
C GLU A 299 22.49 1.16 8.81
N SER A 300 21.28 1.31 9.35
CA SER A 300 20.31 0.20 9.45
C SER A 300 19.94 -0.38 8.09
N ALA A 301 20.13 0.35 6.97
CA ALA A 301 19.92 -0.16 5.62
C ALA A 301 20.83 -1.34 5.27
N ARG A 302 21.96 -1.51 5.98
CA ARG A 302 22.85 -2.68 5.85
C ARG A 302 22.33 -3.92 6.56
N LYS A 303 21.33 -3.80 7.43
CA LYS A 303 20.78 -4.89 8.24
C LYS A 303 19.50 -5.43 7.57
N PRO A 304 19.52 -6.63 6.96
CA PRO A 304 18.34 -7.22 6.35
C PRO A 304 17.15 -7.26 7.32
N GLY A 305 15.97 -6.89 6.83
CA GLY A 305 14.73 -6.87 7.62
C GLY A 305 14.54 -5.63 8.49
N SER A 306 15.50 -4.72 8.55
CA SER A 306 15.25 -3.39 9.12
C SER A 306 14.27 -2.60 8.24
N TYR A 307 13.71 -1.53 8.80
CA TYR A 307 12.88 -0.61 8.01
C TYR A 307 13.66 0.07 6.89
N ALA A 308 14.88 0.52 7.18
CA ALA A 308 15.74 1.16 6.22
C ALA A 308 16.15 0.23 5.06
N ALA A 309 16.47 -1.04 5.35
CA ALA A 309 16.80 -2.02 4.33
C ALA A 309 15.60 -2.32 3.42
N ASN A 310 14.40 -2.40 4.01
CA ASN A 310 13.18 -2.59 3.23
C ASN A 310 12.82 -1.37 2.38
N CYS A 311 13.07 -0.14 2.84
CA CYS A 311 12.88 1.06 2.01
C CYS A 311 13.84 1.08 0.82
N LEU A 312 15.11 0.73 1.04
CA LEU A 312 16.09 0.59 -0.04
C LEU A 312 15.70 -0.51 -1.03
N LEU A 313 15.22 -1.65 -0.53
CA LEU A 313 14.69 -2.73 -1.36
C LEU A 313 13.45 -2.30 -2.14
N ALA A 314 12.58 -1.47 -1.56
CA ALA A 314 11.41 -0.91 -2.24
C ALA A 314 11.84 -0.05 -3.45
N ARG A 315 12.88 0.77 -3.32
CA ARG A 315 13.44 1.49 -4.46
C ARG A 315 13.94 0.52 -5.54
N ARG A 316 14.68 -0.53 -5.17
CA ARG A 316 15.20 -1.53 -6.13
C ARG A 316 14.10 -2.33 -6.83
N LEU A 317 12.98 -2.59 -6.13
CA LEU A 317 11.77 -3.20 -6.69
C LEU A 317 11.07 -2.24 -7.67
N ALA A 318 11.00 -0.95 -7.33
CA ALA A 318 10.43 0.09 -8.19
C ALA A 318 11.23 0.27 -9.50
N GLU A 319 12.56 0.26 -9.43
CA GLU A 319 13.45 0.27 -10.61
C GLU A 319 13.20 -0.92 -11.54
N ARG A 320 12.86 -2.07 -10.97
CA ARG A 320 12.52 -3.29 -11.71
C ARG A 320 11.04 -3.34 -12.10
N GLY A 321 10.28 -2.25 -11.96
CA GLY A 321 8.90 -2.20 -12.45
C GLY A 321 7.87 -2.98 -11.63
N VAL A 322 8.15 -3.29 -10.36
CA VAL A 322 7.12 -3.85 -9.47
C VAL A 322 6.03 -2.81 -9.22
N ARG A 323 4.77 -3.20 -9.46
CA ARG A 323 3.61 -2.30 -9.50
C ARG A 323 3.18 -1.81 -8.13
N PHE A 324 3.12 -2.70 -7.15
CA PHE A 324 2.68 -2.41 -5.81
C PHE A 324 3.66 -3.01 -4.80
N ILE A 325 4.27 -2.16 -3.99
CA ILE A 325 5.27 -2.54 -3.00
C ILE A 325 4.76 -2.10 -1.64
N GLN A 326 4.49 -3.05 -0.75
CA GLN A 326 3.91 -2.75 0.55
C GLN A 326 4.85 -3.10 1.68
N LEU A 327 5.16 -2.12 2.51
CA LEU A 327 6.00 -2.26 3.69
C LEU A 327 5.11 -2.20 4.92
N TYR A 328 5.27 -3.17 5.81
CA TYR A 328 4.68 -3.13 7.14
C TYR A 328 5.78 -2.92 8.17
N HIS A 329 5.64 -1.87 8.98
CA HIS A 329 6.49 -1.60 10.12
C HIS A 329 5.66 -1.53 11.39
N ARG A 330 5.96 -2.41 12.36
CA ARG A 330 5.26 -2.51 13.64
C ARG A 330 5.89 -1.59 14.68
N GLY A 331 5.22 -1.41 15.82
CA GLY A 331 5.76 -0.71 16.99
C GLY A 331 5.18 0.69 17.23
N TRP A 332 4.21 1.13 16.42
CA TRP A 332 3.47 2.39 16.66
C TRP A 332 2.38 2.26 17.75
N ASP A 333 2.24 1.03 18.26
CA ASP A 333 1.45 0.44 19.35
C ASP A 333 1.35 1.13 20.73
N GLN A 334 1.42 2.45 20.84
CA GLN A 334 1.93 3.08 22.07
C GLN A 334 0.86 3.39 23.12
N HIS A 335 0.36 2.34 23.75
CA HIS A 335 -0.55 2.40 24.92
C HIS A 335 0.14 2.78 26.25
N GLY A 336 1.48 2.80 26.28
CA GLY A 336 2.30 3.26 27.40
C GLY A 336 3.73 3.56 26.94
N ASN A 337 4.53 4.21 27.78
CA ASN A 337 5.93 4.56 27.47
C ASN A 337 6.09 5.37 26.17
N LEU A 338 5.06 6.11 25.75
CA LEU A 338 5.09 6.88 24.51
C LEU A 338 6.24 7.91 24.50
N PRO A 339 6.51 8.69 25.57
CA PRO A 339 7.61 9.65 25.57
C PRO A 339 8.99 9.05 25.27
N SER A 340 9.24 7.78 25.63
CA SER A 340 10.51 7.10 25.37
C SER A 340 10.49 6.24 24.10
N HIS A 341 9.35 5.61 23.77
CA HIS A 341 9.23 4.70 22.64
C HIS A 341 9.01 5.42 21.31
N LEU A 342 8.31 6.56 21.28
CA LEU A 342 8.08 7.30 20.04
C LEU A 342 9.40 7.80 19.41
N PRO A 343 10.35 8.38 20.16
CA PRO A 343 11.66 8.73 19.61
C PRO A 343 12.45 7.53 19.06
N MET A 344 12.29 6.34 19.63
CA MET A 344 12.93 5.11 19.10
C MET A 344 12.32 4.71 17.76
N GLN A 345 10.98 4.76 17.65
CA GLN A 345 10.28 4.47 16.39
C GLN A 345 10.65 5.46 15.29
N THR A 346 10.62 6.76 15.57
CA THR A 346 10.91 7.76 14.55
C THR A 346 12.38 7.71 14.13
N ARG A 347 13.33 7.50 15.06
CA ARG A 347 14.75 7.31 14.70
C ARG A 347 14.98 6.17 13.72
N GLY A 348 14.23 5.08 13.84
CA GLY A 348 14.36 3.93 12.94
C GLY A 348 13.58 4.03 11.62
N THR A 349 12.72 5.05 11.45
CA THR A 349 11.82 5.15 10.28
C THR A 349 11.91 6.46 9.51
N ASP A 350 12.12 7.59 10.17
CA ASP A 350 12.08 8.94 9.58
C ASP A 350 13.12 9.11 8.47
N GLN A 351 14.40 8.82 8.78
CA GLN A 351 15.49 8.94 7.81
C GLN A 351 15.24 8.10 6.56
N ALA A 352 14.87 6.83 6.71
CA ALA A 352 14.66 5.92 5.59
C ALA A 352 13.42 6.29 4.76
N SER A 353 12.35 6.79 5.39
CA SER A 353 11.16 7.25 4.69
C SER A 353 11.47 8.45 3.80
N ALA A 354 12.21 9.43 4.34
CA ALA A 354 12.62 10.61 3.59
C ALA A 354 13.67 10.27 2.51
N ALA A 355 14.62 9.38 2.84
CA ALA A 355 15.62 8.86 1.91
C ALA A 355 14.99 8.21 0.68
N LEU A 356 13.93 7.42 0.85
CA LEU A 356 13.23 6.79 -0.26
C LEU A 356 12.66 7.82 -1.23
N VAL A 357 12.00 8.86 -0.73
CA VAL A 357 11.46 9.93 -1.59
C VAL A 357 12.58 10.66 -2.33
N LEU A 358 13.66 11.01 -1.63
CA LEU A 358 14.82 11.69 -2.23
C LEU A 358 15.54 10.82 -3.27
N ASP A 359 15.75 9.53 -2.99
CA ASP A 359 16.43 8.58 -3.88
C ASP A 359 15.58 8.32 -5.14
N LEU A 360 14.26 8.15 -5.00
CA LEU A 360 13.35 8.07 -6.15
C LEU A 360 13.40 9.35 -6.99
N LYS A 361 13.43 10.53 -6.36
CA LYS A 361 13.54 11.82 -7.06
C LYS A 361 14.86 11.95 -7.82
N GLN A 362 15.98 11.60 -7.18
CA GLN A 362 17.31 11.60 -7.81
C GLN A 362 17.39 10.69 -9.04
N ARG A 363 16.61 9.60 -9.04
CA ARG A 363 16.55 8.63 -10.14
C ARG A 363 15.48 8.94 -11.19
N GLY A 364 14.73 10.04 -11.04
CA GLY A 364 13.63 10.38 -11.93
C GLY A 364 12.43 9.43 -11.84
N LEU A 365 12.30 8.67 -10.74
CA LEU A 365 11.23 7.70 -10.50
C LEU A 365 10.11 8.25 -9.61
N LEU A 366 10.30 9.39 -8.95
CA LEU A 366 9.27 9.94 -8.07
C LEU A 366 8.02 10.39 -8.86
N ASP A 367 8.20 10.90 -10.08
CA ASP A 367 7.09 11.40 -10.89
C ASP A 367 6.09 10.31 -11.26
N ASP A 368 6.56 9.07 -11.47
CA ASP A 368 5.73 7.90 -11.79
C ASP A 368 5.59 6.89 -10.63
N THR A 369 6.04 7.24 -9.41
CA THR A 369 5.88 6.43 -8.20
C THR A 369 5.11 7.19 -7.14
N LEU A 370 3.94 6.66 -6.76
CA LEU A 370 3.21 7.16 -5.60
C LEU A 370 3.76 6.53 -4.32
N VAL A 371 4.36 7.33 -3.44
CA VAL A 371 4.76 6.91 -2.09
C VAL A 371 3.66 7.31 -1.12
N VAL A 372 3.18 6.37 -0.31
CA VAL A 372 2.15 6.59 0.72
C VAL A 372 2.74 6.21 2.08
N TRP A 373 2.59 7.07 3.07
CA TRP A 373 2.98 6.79 4.45
C TRP A 373 1.82 7.04 5.39
N GLY A 374 1.59 6.10 6.30
CA GLY A 374 0.55 6.25 7.31
C GLY A 374 0.18 4.95 8.02
N GLY A 375 -0.55 5.09 9.12
CA GLY A 375 -1.15 3.99 9.86
C GLY A 375 -2.65 3.84 9.61
N GLU A 376 -3.29 3.03 10.42
CA GLU A 376 -4.70 2.64 10.33
C GLU A 376 -5.66 3.59 11.04
N PHE A 377 -5.17 4.38 11.99
CA PHE A 377 -5.89 5.43 12.71
C PHE A 377 -4.90 6.34 13.46
N GLY A 378 -5.40 7.24 14.30
CA GLY A 378 -4.62 8.12 15.16
C GLY A 378 -4.64 7.69 16.62
N ARG A 379 -4.21 8.61 17.49
CA ARG A 379 -4.12 8.43 18.93
C ARG A 379 -4.89 9.50 19.69
N THR A 380 -5.38 9.13 20.87
CA THR A 380 -6.18 10.03 21.69
C THR A 380 -5.34 11.13 22.32
N VAL A 381 -5.96 12.29 22.53
CA VAL A 381 -5.37 13.38 23.32
C VAL A 381 -5.25 13.04 24.81
N TYR A 382 -6.12 12.16 25.31
CA TYR A 382 -6.11 11.69 26.70
C TYR A 382 -5.18 10.49 26.89
N CYS A 383 -4.75 10.29 28.13
CA CYS A 383 -3.92 9.16 28.55
C CYS A 383 -4.73 7.87 28.66
N GLN A 384 -4.20 6.78 28.11
CA GLN A 384 -4.60 5.43 28.51
C GLN A 384 -3.83 5.02 29.77
N GLY A 385 -4.53 4.48 30.75
CA GLY A 385 -3.97 4.09 32.03
C GLY A 385 -3.58 5.29 32.90
N ARG A 386 -2.49 5.12 33.65
CA ARG A 386 -2.01 6.12 34.60
C ARG A 386 -1.16 7.17 33.90
N LEU A 387 -1.55 8.43 34.01
CA LEU A 387 -0.76 9.58 33.60
C LEU A 387 0.29 9.94 34.66
N THR A 388 1.54 10.13 34.23
CA THR A 388 2.58 10.81 35.01
C THR A 388 3.22 11.91 34.17
N GLU A 389 3.98 12.82 34.79
CA GLU A 389 4.69 13.88 34.06
C GLU A 389 5.70 13.34 33.04
N SER A 390 6.31 12.20 33.33
CA SER A 390 7.37 11.62 32.51
C SER A 390 6.92 10.43 31.66
N ASN A 391 5.70 9.92 31.87
CA ASN A 391 5.24 8.71 31.21
C ASN A 391 3.73 8.67 31.03
N TYR A 392 3.31 8.27 29.83
CA TYR A 392 1.93 8.01 29.46
C TYR A 392 1.89 7.19 28.17
N GLY A 393 0.70 6.74 27.81
CA GLY A 393 0.40 6.28 26.46
C GLY A 393 -0.97 6.75 26.01
N ARG A 394 -1.34 6.40 24.79
CA ARG A 394 -2.57 6.89 24.15
C ARG A 394 -3.41 5.74 23.64
N ASP A 395 -4.72 5.90 23.74
CA ASP A 395 -5.69 4.96 23.19
C ASP A 395 -5.88 5.20 21.68
N HIS A 396 -6.65 4.34 21.02
CA HIS A 396 -6.95 4.44 19.59
C HIS A 396 -7.89 5.61 19.29
N HIS A 397 -7.63 6.31 18.19
CA HIS A 397 -8.47 7.42 17.75
C HIS A 397 -8.75 7.40 16.24
N PRO A 398 -9.90 6.89 15.80
CA PRO A 398 -10.18 6.68 14.38
C PRO A 398 -10.69 7.94 13.64
N ARG A 399 -10.93 9.03 14.35
CA ARG A 399 -11.70 10.19 13.83
C ARG A 399 -10.86 11.25 13.15
N ASN A 400 -9.57 11.33 13.46
CA ASN A 400 -8.60 12.12 12.72
C ASN A 400 -7.22 11.48 12.89
N PHE A 401 -6.46 11.43 11.81
CA PHE A 401 -5.06 11.01 11.80
C PHE A 401 -4.36 11.52 10.54
N THR A 402 -3.04 11.38 10.53
CA THR A 402 -2.21 11.94 9.48
C THR A 402 -1.64 10.87 8.56
N TRP A 403 -1.84 11.07 7.27
CA TRP A 403 -1.06 10.43 6.21
C TRP A 403 -0.24 11.48 5.47
N TRP A 404 0.85 11.05 4.84
CA TRP A 404 1.48 11.86 3.79
C TRP A 404 1.71 11.04 2.52
N LEU A 405 1.67 11.72 1.38
CA LEU A 405 1.85 11.13 0.06
C LEU A 405 2.88 11.94 -0.74
N ALA A 406 3.63 11.28 -1.63
CA ALA A 406 4.64 11.92 -2.47
C ALA A 406 4.64 11.32 -3.88
N GLY A 407 4.92 12.15 -4.89
CA GLY A 407 5.06 11.70 -6.28
C GLY A 407 3.77 11.19 -6.91
N GLY A 408 3.88 10.57 -8.09
CA GLY A 408 2.76 9.85 -8.73
C GLY A 408 1.49 10.66 -8.98
N GLY A 409 1.62 11.98 -9.24
CA GLY A 409 0.50 12.89 -9.48
C GLY A 409 -0.04 13.63 -8.25
N ILE A 410 0.59 13.49 -7.09
CA ILE A 410 0.26 14.26 -5.89
C ILE A 410 0.87 15.66 -5.96
N LYS A 411 0.11 16.68 -5.54
CA LYS A 411 0.55 18.08 -5.44
C LYS A 411 1.55 18.24 -4.28
N PRO A 412 2.82 18.53 -4.55
CA PRO A 412 3.85 18.64 -3.52
C PRO A 412 3.64 19.90 -2.67
N GLY A 413 4.02 19.85 -1.38
CA GLY A 413 3.90 20.98 -0.45
C GLY A 413 2.47 21.28 0.03
N THR A 414 1.52 20.37 -0.19
CA THR A 414 0.13 20.56 0.24
C THR A 414 -0.06 20.15 1.69
N VAL A 415 -0.74 20.97 2.49
CA VAL A 415 -1.26 20.58 3.83
C VAL A 415 -2.78 20.65 3.78
N LEU A 416 -3.44 19.51 3.88
CA LEU A 416 -4.89 19.38 3.79
C LEU A 416 -5.50 19.04 5.17
N GLY A 417 -6.56 19.77 5.51
CA GLY A 417 -7.42 19.48 6.64
C GLY A 417 -7.03 20.16 7.95
N GLU A 418 -8.04 20.34 8.79
CA GLU A 418 -7.92 20.96 10.10
C GLU A 418 -8.66 20.16 11.18
N THR A 419 -8.08 20.09 12.37
CA THR A 419 -8.61 19.44 13.56
C THR A 419 -8.83 20.45 14.67
N ASP A 420 -9.71 20.14 15.61
CA ASP A 420 -10.02 21.02 16.75
C ASP A 420 -8.81 21.27 17.67
N ASP A 421 -8.98 22.13 18.67
CA ASP A 421 -7.94 22.50 19.65
C ASP A 421 -7.43 21.28 20.48
N PHE A 422 -8.04 20.11 20.35
CA PHE A 422 -7.71 18.88 21.07
C PHE A 422 -7.12 17.79 20.16
N SER A 423 -7.01 18.00 18.84
CA SER A 423 -6.70 16.94 17.88
C SER A 423 -7.71 15.77 17.99
N TYR A 424 -8.97 16.06 18.31
CA TYR A 424 -10.01 15.06 18.58
C TYR A 424 -11.07 15.00 17.47
N ASN A 425 -11.54 16.13 16.96
CA ASN A 425 -12.51 16.20 15.88
C ASN A 425 -11.95 16.90 14.64
N ILE A 426 -12.49 16.55 13.46
CA ILE A 426 -12.20 17.24 12.20
C ILE A 426 -13.04 18.52 12.15
N VAL A 427 -12.39 19.63 11.83
CA VAL A 427 -13.01 20.96 11.63
C VAL A 427 -13.22 21.24 10.14
N ALA A 428 -12.26 20.86 9.29
CA ALA A 428 -12.32 21.12 7.86
C ALA A 428 -11.70 19.98 7.04
N ASP A 429 -12.26 19.76 5.83
CA ASP A 429 -11.78 18.81 4.82
C ASP A 429 -11.58 17.37 5.32
N PRO A 430 -12.64 16.68 5.77
CA PRO A 430 -12.53 15.28 6.14
C PRO A 430 -12.13 14.43 4.93
N VAL A 431 -11.21 13.48 5.15
CA VAL A 431 -10.82 12.51 4.13
C VAL A 431 -11.05 11.11 4.68
N HIS A 432 -12.06 10.42 4.17
CA HIS A 432 -12.32 9.05 4.60
C HIS A 432 -11.30 8.08 3.95
N VAL A 433 -11.04 6.93 4.58
CA VAL A 433 -10.16 5.89 4.03
C VAL A 433 -10.53 5.50 2.59
N HIS A 434 -11.83 5.41 2.31
CA HIS A 434 -12.32 5.11 0.95
C HIS A 434 -11.98 6.20 -0.07
N ASP A 435 -11.98 7.48 0.32
CA ASP A 435 -11.61 8.60 -0.55
C ASP A 435 -10.13 8.54 -0.92
N MET A 436 -9.29 8.18 0.06
CA MET A 436 -7.86 8.01 -0.19
C MET A 436 -7.56 6.77 -1.05
N GLN A 437 -8.28 5.66 -0.84
CA GLN A 437 -8.18 4.49 -1.73
C GLN A 437 -8.61 4.82 -3.17
N ALA A 438 -9.71 5.56 -3.34
CA ALA A 438 -10.15 6.07 -4.64
C ALA A 438 -9.07 6.98 -5.26
N THR A 439 -8.42 7.83 -4.46
CA THR A 439 -7.36 8.73 -4.90
C THR A 439 -6.11 7.97 -5.35
N ILE A 440 -5.69 6.92 -4.62
CA ILE A 440 -4.55 6.07 -5.02
C ILE A 440 -4.84 5.37 -6.36
N LEU A 441 -6.03 4.77 -6.51
CA LEU A 441 -6.44 4.17 -7.78
C LEU A 441 -6.51 5.22 -8.90
N HIS A 442 -6.95 6.44 -8.58
CA HIS A 442 -6.98 7.53 -9.54
C HIS A 442 -5.58 7.94 -10.02
N CYS A 443 -4.60 8.06 -9.14
CA CYS A 443 -3.21 8.31 -9.54
C CYS A 443 -2.70 7.24 -10.53
N LEU A 444 -3.15 5.99 -10.38
CA LEU A 444 -2.81 4.87 -11.27
C LEU A 444 -3.62 4.83 -12.58
N GLY A 445 -4.45 5.83 -12.85
CA GLY A 445 -5.30 5.87 -14.04
C GLY A 445 -6.55 4.99 -13.95
N ILE A 446 -6.91 4.53 -12.75
CA ILE A 446 -8.04 3.63 -12.52
C ILE A 446 -9.22 4.40 -11.93
N ASP A 447 -10.31 4.51 -12.69
CA ASP A 447 -11.63 4.77 -12.12
C ASP A 447 -12.05 3.65 -11.15
N HIS A 448 -12.01 3.93 -9.85
CA HIS A 448 -12.32 2.96 -8.80
C HIS A 448 -13.77 2.43 -8.89
N THR A 449 -14.68 3.17 -9.51
CA THR A 449 -16.09 2.77 -9.65
C THR A 449 -16.29 1.69 -10.71
N ARG A 450 -15.37 1.63 -11.69
CA ARG A 450 -15.42 0.73 -12.85
C ARG A 450 -14.58 -0.53 -12.67
N LEU A 451 -13.52 -0.48 -11.86
CA LEU A 451 -12.74 -1.66 -11.51
C LEU A 451 -13.55 -2.56 -10.57
N THR A 452 -14.26 -3.52 -11.15
CA THR A 452 -15.18 -4.39 -10.42
C THR A 452 -14.90 -5.86 -10.71
N TYR A 453 -15.28 -6.74 -9.79
CA TYR A 453 -15.21 -8.19 -9.94
C TYR A 453 -16.50 -8.84 -9.47
N LYS A 454 -17.07 -9.75 -10.28
CA LYS A 454 -18.32 -10.44 -9.93
C LYS A 454 -18.01 -11.66 -9.06
N PHE A 455 -18.49 -11.64 -7.82
CA PHE A 455 -18.34 -12.75 -6.88
C PHE A 455 -19.68 -13.02 -6.19
N GLN A 456 -20.12 -14.28 -6.14
CA GLN A 456 -21.39 -14.69 -5.52
C GLN A 456 -22.60 -13.83 -5.93
N GLY A 457 -22.67 -13.43 -7.20
CA GLY A 457 -23.78 -12.66 -7.75
C GLY A 457 -23.72 -11.14 -7.54
N ARG A 458 -22.71 -10.60 -6.83
CA ARG A 458 -22.50 -9.16 -6.63
C ARG A 458 -21.23 -8.69 -7.33
N TYR A 459 -21.27 -7.50 -7.92
CA TYR A 459 -20.07 -6.79 -8.36
C TYR A 459 -19.44 -6.09 -7.16
N PHE A 460 -18.20 -6.46 -6.85
CA PHE A 460 -17.39 -5.87 -5.80
C PHE A 460 -16.37 -4.90 -6.39
N ARG A 461 -16.05 -3.85 -5.64
CA ARG A 461 -14.91 -2.95 -5.87
C ARG A 461 -14.28 -2.59 -4.53
N LEU A 462 -13.04 -2.10 -4.55
CA LEU A 462 -12.27 -1.79 -3.32
C LEU A 462 -13.04 -0.89 -2.35
N THR A 463 -13.55 0.25 -2.82
CA THR A 463 -14.21 1.27 -1.99
C THR A 463 -15.69 0.96 -1.68
N ASP A 464 -16.14 -0.26 -1.97
CA ASP A 464 -17.54 -0.68 -1.89
C ASP A 464 -18.52 0.27 -2.59
N ILE A 465 -19.38 0.99 -1.88
CA ILE A 465 -20.31 1.97 -2.46
C ILE A 465 -19.87 3.43 -2.24
N HIS A 466 -18.67 3.64 -1.70
CA HIS A 466 -18.15 4.94 -1.29
C HIS A 466 -16.91 5.33 -2.11
N GLY A 467 -16.27 6.43 -1.66
CA GLY A 467 -15.00 6.93 -2.17
C GLY A 467 -15.22 8.05 -3.17
N GLU A 468 -14.66 9.21 -2.88
CA GLU A 468 -14.51 10.33 -3.80
C GLU A 468 -13.03 10.68 -3.93
N VAL A 469 -12.57 11.01 -5.15
CA VAL A 469 -11.17 11.40 -5.36
C VAL A 469 -10.89 12.73 -4.65
N VAL A 470 -9.84 12.78 -3.84
CA VAL A 470 -9.41 13.97 -3.09
C VAL A 470 -8.71 14.94 -4.04
N LYS A 471 -9.48 15.66 -4.85
CA LYS A 471 -9.00 16.58 -5.90
C LYS A 471 -8.06 17.68 -5.38
N LYS A 472 -8.17 18.02 -4.09
CA LYS A 472 -7.32 19.04 -3.45
C LYS A 472 -5.83 18.67 -3.45
N ILE A 473 -5.49 17.39 -3.41
CA ILE A 473 -4.09 16.91 -3.36
C ILE A 473 -3.60 16.29 -4.66
N VAL A 474 -4.44 16.19 -5.70
CA VAL A 474 -4.06 15.62 -7.02
C VAL A 474 -3.82 16.73 -8.04
N SER A 475 -2.80 16.55 -8.87
CA SER A 475 -2.34 17.50 -9.92
C SER A 475 -3.13 17.48 -11.23
#